data_AF-A0A081FXZ2-F1
#
_entry.id   AF-A0A081FXZ2-F1
#
_cell.length_a   1.000
_cell.length_b   1.000
_cell.length_c   1.000
_cell.angle_alpha   90.00
_cell.angle_beta   90.00
_cell.angle_gamma   90.00
#
_symmetry.space_group_name_H-M   'P 1'
#
loop_
_entity.id
_entity.type
_entity.pdbx_description
1 polymer ?
#
loop_
_entity_poly.entity_id
_entity_poly.type
_entity_poly.pdbx_seq_one_letter_code
_entity_poly.pdbx_strand_id
1 'polypeptide(L)' 'MNFYLSTHRHYCGIDLHARSLYVCILDHAGDTLLHKEIPASPDALEQLIEPYRDDLVIGVECMHCWYWVADFCEDNRY' A
#
# COMPACT_ATOMS: atom_id res chain seq x y z
N MET A 1 -20.21 4.41 14.28
CA MET A 1 -19.51 4.45 12.99
C MET A 1 -18.36 5.43 13.18
N ASN A 2 -17.13 4.93 13.24
CA ASN A 2 -15.96 5.78 13.41
C ASN A 2 -15.51 6.23 12.03
N PHE A 3 -15.54 7.54 11.78
CA PHE A 3 -15.11 8.12 10.51
C PHE A 3 -13.61 8.40 10.58
N TYR A 4 -12.89 8.00 9.53
CA TYR A 4 -11.50 8.34 9.34
C TYR A 4 -11.43 9.70 8.64
N LEU A 5 -11.06 10.74 9.38
CA LEU A 5 -11.01 12.13 8.89
C LEU A 5 -9.58 12.66 8.74
N SER A 6 -8.57 11.83 9.00
CA SER A 6 -7.18 12.18 8.85
C SER A 6 -6.78 12.18 7.37
N THR A 7 -5.92 13.12 7.02
CA THR A 7 -5.29 13.22 5.70
C THR A 7 -3.82 12.86 5.80
N HIS A 8 -3.31 12.18 4.77
CA HIS A 8 -1.92 11.71 4.69
C HIS A 8 -1.21 12.25 3.47
N ARG A 9 0.11 12.33 3.57
CA ARG A 9 1.00 12.75 2.49
C ARG A 9 0.95 11.79 1.30
N HIS A 10 0.88 10.50 1.58
CA HIS A 10 0.86 9.46 0.56
C HIS A 10 -0.22 8.41 0.83
N TYR A 11 -0.83 7.92 -0.25
CA TYR A 11 -1.79 6.81 -0.21
C TYR A 11 -1.34 5.72 -1.18
N CYS A 12 -1.09 4.53 -0.66
CA CYS A 12 -0.75 3.35 -1.45
C CYS A 12 -1.99 2.46 -1.59
N GLY A 13 -2.52 2.36 -2.80
CA GLY A 13 -3.54 1.38 -3.17
C GLY A 13 -2.88 0.13 -3.75
N ILE A 14 -3.27 -1.03 -3.27
CA ILE A 14 -2.79 -2.34 -3.72
C ILE A 14 -3.98 -3.16 -4.21
N ASP A 15 -3.94 -3.60 -5.47
CA ASP A 15 -4.78 -4.71 -5.95
C ASP A 15 -3.93 -5.99 -5.90
N LEU A 16 -4.31 -6.88 -4.98
CA LEU A 16 -3.58 -8.09 -4.63
C LEU A 16 -4.10 -9.30 -5.40
N HIS A 17 -3.25 -9.83 -6.28
CA HIS A 17 -3.48 -11.06 -7.04
C HIS A 17 -2.62 -12.19 -6.47
N ALA A 18 -2.87 -13.43 -6.92
CA ALA A 18 -2.18 -14.61 -6.38
C ALA A 18 -0.65 -14.61 -6.52
N ARG A 19 -0.08 -13.81 -7.44
CA ARG A 19 1.37 -13.77 -7.72
C ARG A 19 1.92 -12.37 -7.97
N SER A 20 1.07 -11.36 -8.09
CA SER A 20 1.46 -9.98 -8.36
C SER A 20 0.66 -8.99 -7.52
N LEU A 21 1.23 -7.81 -7.35
CA LEU A 21 0.61 -6.64 -6.75
C LEU A 21 0.58 -5.55 -7.80
N TYR A 22 -0.60 -5.02 -8.07
CA TYR A 22 -0.72 -3.74 -8.75
C TYR A 22 -0.72 -2.65 -7.69
N VAL A 23 0.36 -1.87 -7.65
CA VAL A 23 0.57 -0.82 -6.65
C VAL A 23 0.41 0.53 -7.32
N CYS A 24 -0.43 1.38 -6.73
CA CYS A 24 -0.60 2.78 -7.09
C CYS A 24 -0.33 3.65 -5.87
N ILE A 25 0.54 4.66 -6.00
CA ILE A 25 0.79 5.65 -4.94
C ILE A 25 0.33 7.01 -5.42
N LEU A 26 -0.52 7.62 -4.62
CA LEU A 26 -1.00 8.98 -4.80
C LEU A 26 -0.37 9.92 -3.77
N ASP A 27 -0.20 11.18 -4.15
CA ASP A 27 0.06 12.25 -3.17
C ASP A 27 -1.22 12.73 -2.48
N HIS A 28 -1.08 13.68 -1.56
CA HIS A 28 -2.20 14.30 -0.86
C HIS A 28 -3.20 15.02 -1.80
N ALA A 29 -2.76 15.50 -2.97
CA ALA A 29 -3.64 16.14 -3.96
C ALA A 29 -4.40 15.13 -4.83
N GLY A 30 -4.02 13.85 -4.76
CA GLY A 30 -4.58 12.77 -5.57
C GLY A 30 -3.83 12.55 -6.89
N ASP A 31 -2.69 13.21 -7.08
CA ASP A 31 -1.84 13.01 -8.25
C ASP A 31 -1.08 11.69 -8.15
N THR A 32 -0.97 10.98 -9.27
CA THR A 32 -0.29 9.68 -9.31
C THR A 32 1.22 9.85 -9.31
N LEU A 33 1.87 9.42 -8.22
CA LEU A 33 3.33 9.40 -8.08
C LEU A 33 3.94 8.12 -8.64
N LEU A 34 3.23 7.00 -8.46
CA LEU A 34 3.69 5.68 -8.88
C LEU A 34 2.53 4.82 -9.32
N HIS A 35 2.74 4.04 -10.38
CA HIS A 35 1.84 2.96 -10.77
C HIS A 35 2.69 1.82 -11.35
N LYS A 36 2.71 0.66 -10.69
CA LYS A 36 3.60 -0.44 -11.05
C LYS A 36 3.05 -1.80 -10.64
N GLU A 37 3.27 -2.80 -11.48
CA GLU A 37 3.11 -4.21 -11.12
C GLU A 37 4.42 -4.78 -10.56
N ILE A 38 4.35 -5.44 -9.40
CA ILE A 38 5.48 -6.12 -8.76
C ILE A 38 5.09 -7.55 -8.35
N PRO A 39 6.05 -8.45 -8.08
CA PRO A 39 5.75 -9.74 -7.47
C PRO A 39 5.04 -9.56 -6.13
N ALA A 40 4.13 -10.48 -5.79
CA ALA A 40 3.49 -10.53 -4.48
C ALA A 40 4.46 -11.04 -3.41
N SER A 41 5.39 -10.19 -2.99
CA SER A 41 6.31 -10.44 -1.88
C SER A 41 6.50 -9.20 -0.99
N PRO A 42 6.70 -9.40 0.34
CA PRO A 42 6.99 -8.32 1.27
C PRO A 42 8.20 -7.48 0.85
N ASP A 43 9.31 -8.12 0.48
CA ASP A 43 10.55 -7.43 0.10
C ASP A 43 10.36 -6.51 -1.11
N ALA A 44 9.58 -6.95 -2.10
CA ALA A 44 9.31 -6.14 -3.30
C ALA A 44 8.43 -4.94 -2.96
N LEU A 45 7.47 -5.12 -2.06
CA LEU A 45 6.60 -4.05 -1.58
C LEU A 45 7.41 -3.03 -0.77
N GLU A 46 8.21 -3.46 0.20
CA GLU A 46 9.05 -2.59 1.03
C GLU A 46 9.97 -1.72 0.17
N GLN A 47 10.71 -2.33 -0.76
CA GLN A 47 11.60 -1.61 -1.66
C GLN A 47 10.87 -0.57 -2.53
N LEU A 48 9.62 -0.85 -2.90
CA LEU A 48 8.82 0.04 -3.74
C LEU A 48 8.31 1.26 -2.95
N ILE A 49 7.88 1.03 -1.71
CA ILE A 49 7.25 2.07 -0.87
C ILE A 49 8.24 2.86 -0.01
N GLU A 50 9.48 2.38 0.14
CA GLU A 50 10.53 3.03 0.95
C GLU A 50 10.67 4.54 0.69
N PRO A 51 10.64 5.06 -0.56
CA PRO A 51 10.71 6.50 -0.82
C PRO A 51 9.51 7.31 -0.31
N TYR A 52 8.37 6.64 -0.05
CA TYR A 52 7.09 7.24 0.30
C TYR A 52 6.68 6.94 1.75
N ARG A 53 7.54 6.27 2.53
CA ARG A 53 7.27 5.76 3.89
C ARG A 53 6.84 6.84 4.88
N ASP A 54 7.24 8.09 4.65
CA ASP A 54 6.80 9.25 5.44
C ASP A 54 5.30 9.52 5.22
N ASP A 55 4.51 9.28 6.27
CA ASP A 55 3.06 9.51 6.30
C ASP A 55 2.30 8.80 5.16
N LEU A 56 2.50 7.48 5.10
CA LEU A 56 1.89 6.58 4.12
C LEU A 56 0.73 5.79 4.73
N VAL A 57 -0.42 5.78 4.07
CA VAL A 57 -1.50 4.82 4.35
C VAL A 57 -1.58 3.79 3.24
N ILE A 58 -1.71 2.52 3.62
CA ILE A 58 -1.88 1.40 2.69
C ILE A 58 -3.33 0.91 2.71
N GLY A 59 -3.97 0.89 1.55
CA GLY A 59 -5.26 0.27 1.30
C GLY A 59 -5.12 -0.91 0.35
N VAL A 60 -5.69 -2.06 0.71
CA VAL A 60 -5.58 -3.29 -0.08
C VAL A 60 -6.97 -3.74 -0.51
N GLU A 61 -7.16 -3.92 -1.82
CA GLU A 61 -8.28 -4.65 -2.39
C GLU A 61 -7.80 -6.08 -2.72
N CYS A 62 -8.58 -7.08 -2.31
CA CYS A 62 -8.31 -8.46 -2.68
C CYS A 62 -9.55 -9.33 -2.52
N MET A 63 -9.55 -10.46 -3.23
CA MET A 63 -10.51 -11.55 -3.01
C MET A 63 -9.97 -12.71 -2.16
N HIS A 64 -8.64 -12.86 -2.00
CA HIS A 64 -8.00 -13.95 -1.24
C HIS A 64 -6.57 -13.59 -0.78
N CYS A 65 -6.14 -14.09 0.39
CA CYS A 65 -4.74 -14.01 0.89
C CYS A 65 -4.18 -12.63 1.30
N TRP A 66 -4.98 -11.71 1.87
CA TRP A 66 -4.48 -10.39 2.32
C TRP A 66 -3.75 -10.37 3.67
N TYR A 67 -3.90 -11.40 4.51
CA TYR A 67 -3.41 -11.36 5.90
C TYR A 67 -1.92 -11.02 6.00
N TRP A 68 -1.10 -11.52 5.07
CA TRP A 68 0.33 -11.22 5.08
C TRP A 68 0.63 -9.74 4.83
N VAL A 69 -0.22 -9.01 4.10
CA VAL A 69 -0.04 -7.55 3.92
C VAL A 69 -0.39 -6.82 5.21
N ALA A 70 -1.38 -7.30 5.96
CA ALA A 70 -1.69 -6.75 7.28
C ALA A 70 -0.58 -7.05 8.29
N ASP A 71 -0.06 -8.28 8.31
CA ASP A 71 1.10 -8.67 9.12
C ASP A 71 2.32 -7.81 8.75
N PHE A 72 2.58 -7.60 7.45
CA PHE A 72 3.62 -6.69 6.96
C PHE A 72 3.43 -5.25 7.46
N CYS A 73 2.19 -4.74 7.44
CA CYS A 73 1.89 -3.41 7.95
C CYS A 73 2.14 -3.30 9.46
N GLU A 74 1.74 -4.32 10.23
CA GLU A 74 1.96 -4.38 11.68
C GLU A 74 3.45 -4.45 12.04
N ASP A 75 4.20 -5.33 11.37
CA ASP A 75 5.65 -5.51 11.58
C ASP A 75 6.45 -4.23 11.29
N ASN A 76 6.00 -3.44 10.31
CA ASN A 76 6.67 -2.22 9.88
C ASN A 76 6.09 -0.92 10.47
N ARG A 77 5.02 -1.03 11.27
CA ARG A 77 4.33 0.08 11.94
C ARG A 77 3.83 1.17 10.97
N TYR A 78 3.27 0.74 9.85
CA TYR A 78 2.51 1.60 8.93
C TYR A 78 1.14 1.98 9.52
#